data_AF-A0A3S1E978-F1
#
_entry.id   AF-A0A3S1E978-F1
#
_cell.length_a   1.000
_cell.length_b   1.000
_cell.length_c   1.000
_cell.angle_alpha   90.00
_cell.angle_beta   90.00
_cell.angle_gamma   90.00
#
_symmetry.space_group_name_H-M   'P 1'
#
loop_
_entity.id
_entity.type
_entity.pdbx_description
1 polymer ?
#
loop_
_entity_poly.entity_id
_entity_poly.type
_entity_poly.pdbx_seq_one_letter_code
_entity_poly.pdbx_strand_id
1 'polypeptide(L)' 'VELVYGGVFAIAGFPQEHMLPILFIECPRLLFPFARQIIAEATRNGGFPPLMLDPIDFAQMFQQKLAEDEASKVKVG' A
#
# COMPACT_ATOMS: atom_id res chain seq x y z
N VAL A 1 -9.88 -8.52 -12.36
CA VAL A 1 -10.50 -7.58 -11.39
C VAL A 1 -9.52 -6.44 -11.20
N GLU A 2 -9.95 -5.20 -11.37
CA GLU A 2 -9.16 -4.00 -11.07
C GLU A 2 -9.89 -3.25 -9.96
N LEU A 3 -9.17 -2.73 -8.97
CA LEU A 3 -9.74 -2.07 -7.80
C LEU A 3 -8.94 -0.80 -7.46
N VAL A 4 -9.65 0.33 -7.36
CA VAL A 4 -9.16 1.55 -6.71
C VAL A 4 -9.80 1.64 -5.34
N TYR A 5 -8.99 1.61 -4.29
CA TYR A 5 -9.45 1.64 -2.90
C TYR A 5 -8.62 2.63 -2.09
N GLY A 6 -9.28 3.47 -1.31
CA GLY A 6 -8.65 4.54 -0.55
C GLY A 6 -9.40 4.87 0.73
N GLY A 7 -8.74 5.62 1.61
CA GLY A 7 -9.30 6.06 2.88
C GLY A 7 -8.88 7.49 3.21
N VAL A 8 -9.67 8.15 4.06
CA VAL A 8 -9.37 9.48 4.60
C VAL A 8 -8.77 9.29 5.99
N PHE A 9 -7.59 9.87 6.21
CA PHE A 9 -6.85 9.74 7.46
C PHE A 9 -6.63 11.11 8.08
N ALA A 10 -6.99 11.26 9.36
CA ALA A 10 -6.56 12.38 10.18
C ALA A 10 -5.25 11.99 10.87
N ILE A 11 -4.17 12.70 10.58
CA ILE A 11 -2.85 12.45 11.17
C ILE A 11 -2.50 13.63 12.06
N ALA A 12 -2.29 13.38 13.35
CA ALA A 12 -1.95 14.40 14.34
C ALA A 12 -1.01 13.83 15.41
N GLY A 13 -0.16 14.68 15.99
CA GLY A 13 0.72 14.29 17.10
C GLY A 13 1.98 13.52 16.70
N PHE A 14 2.38 13.53 15.42
CA PHE A 14 3.59 12.86 14.94
C PHE A 14 4.64 13.86 14.45
N PRO A 15 5.94 13.60 14.69
CA PRO A 15 7.05 14.27 14.01
C PRO A 15 6.91 14.23 12.48
N GLN A 16 7.33 15.30 11.81
CA GLN A 16 7.21 15.41 10.35
C GLN A 16 8.04 14.35 9.60
N GLU A 17 9.15 13.91 10.18
CA GLU A 17 9.99 12.81 9.66
C GLU A 17 9.26 11.46 9.56
N HIS A 18 8.18 11.25 10.32
CA HIS A 18 7.38 10.03 10.27
C HIS A 18 6.24 10.09 9.26
N MET A 19 6.00 11.24 8.64
CA MET A 19 4.86 11.41 7.72
C MET A 19 4.94 10.44 6.54
N LEU A 20 6.12 10.26 5.93
CA LEU A 20 6.29 9.35 4.80
C LEU A 20 6.04 7.88 5.19
N PRO A 21 6.67 7.32 6.25
CA PRO A 21 6.31 5.99 6.75
C PRO A 21 4.81 5.82 7.03
N ILE A 22 4.14 6.82 7.64
CA ILE A 22 2.70 6.74 7.90
C ILE A 22 1.92 6.60 6.59
N LEU A 23 2.20 7.44 5.60
CA LEU A 23 1.48 7.45 4.32
C LEU A 23 1.75 6.20 3.47
N PHE A 24 2.98 5.70 3.44
CA PHE A 24 3.39 4.62 2.54
C PHE A 24 3.39 3.23 3.19
N ILE A 25 3.34 3.14 4.52
CA ILE A 25 3.32 1.88 5.26
C ILE A 25 2.01 1.72 6.02
N GLU A 26 1.72 2.63 6.94
CA GLU A 26 0.63 2.43 7.90
C GLU A 26 -0.75 2.58 7.25
N CYS A 27 -0.98 3.65 6.48
CA CYS A 27 -2.23 3.85 5.75
C CYS A 27 -2.59 2.66 4.83
N PRO A 28 -1.71 2.20 3.90
CA PRO A 28 -2.03 1.08 3.05
C PRO A 28 -2.12 -0.26 3.81
N ARG A 29 -1.34 -0.45 4.89
CA ARG A 29 -1.49 -1.62 5.77
C ARG A 29 -2.89 -1.71 6.38
N LEU A 30 -3.49 -0.58 6.77
CA LEU A 30 -4.85 -0.53 7.30
C LEU A 30 -5.91 -0.79 6.21
N LEU A 31 -5.68 -0.32 4.98
CA LEU A 31 -6.62 -0.49 3.87
C LEU A 31 -6.58 -1.89 3.24
N PHE A 32 -5.42 -2.53 3.20
CA PHE A 32 -5.19 -3.76 2.43
C PHE A 32 -6.13 -4.93 2.79
N PRO A 33 -6.45 -5.22 4.08
CA PRO A 33 -7.37 -6.29 4.42
C PRO A 33 -8.75 -6.16 3.76
N PHE A 34 -9.25 -4.93 3.59
CA PHE A 34 -10.53 -4.66 2.94
C PHE A 34 -10.41 -4.78 1.42
N ALA A 35 -9.36 -4.21 0.85
CA ALA A 35 -9.10 -4.30 -0.59
C ALA A 35 -8.98 -5.75 -1.07
N ARG A 36 -8.20 -6.59 -0.36
CA ARG A 36 -8.07 -8.02 -0.70
C ARG A 36 -9.38 -8.79 -0.54
N GLN A 37 -10.21 -8.44 0.44
CA GLN A 37 -11.52 -9.07 0.61
C GLN A 37 -12.44 -8.76 -0.57
N ILE A 38 -12.49 -7.50 -1.00
CA ILE A 38 -13.28 -7.09 -2.17
C ILE A 38 -12.85 -7.87 -3.43
N ILE A 39 -11.54 -8.08 -3.62
CA ILE A 39 -11.01 -8.86 -4.76
C ILE A 39 -11.43 -10.34 -4.66
N ALA A 40 -11.32 -10.95 -3.47
CA ALA A 40 -11.75 -12.33 -3.25
C ALA A 40 -13.25 -12.53 -3.49
N GLU A 41 -14.07 -11.57 -3.06
CA GLU A 41 -15.52 -11.58 -3.28
C GLU A 41 -15.88 -11.37 -4.74
N ALA A 42 -15.24 -10.41 -5.43
CA ALA A 42 -15.49 -10.12 -6.84
C ALA A 42 -15.17 -11.33 -7.73
N THR A 43 -14.07 -12.03 -7.46
CA THR A 43 -13.68 -13.25 -8.21
C THR A 43 -14.64 -14.42 -7.94
N ARG A 44 -15.02 -14.63 -6.67
CA ARG A 44 -16.03 -15.63 -6.29
C ARG A 44 -17.38 -15.38 -6.94
N ASN A 45 -17.86 -14.13 -6.90
CA ASN A 45 -19.14 -13.76 -7.48
C ASN A 45 -19.14 -13.90 -9.02
N GLY A 46 -17.96 -13.88 -9.65
CA GLY A 46 -17.78 -14.21 -11.05
C GLY A 46 -17.81 -15.71 -11.37
N GLY A 47 -18.00 -16.60 -10.38
CA GLY A 47 -18.03 -18.05 -10.56
C GLY A 47 -16.65 -18.73 -10.54
N PHE A 48 -15.59 -17.98 -10.21
CA PHE A 48 -14.23 -18.50 -10.08
C PHE A 48 -13.91 -18.80 -8.61
N PRO A 49 -12.86 -19.60 -8.31
CA PRO A 49 -12.30 -19.65 -6.96
C PRO A 49 -11.91 -18.25 -6.46
N PRO A 50 -12.07 -17.95 -5.15
CA PRO A 50 -11.72 -16.66 -4.60
C PRO A 50 -10.21 -16.41 -4.73
N LEU A 51 -9.84 -15.27 -5.32
CA LEU A 51 -8.45 -14.84 -5.38
C LEU A 51 -8.02 -14.28 -4.02
N MET A 52 -7.25 -15.06 -3.28
CA MET A 52 -6.66 -14.66 -2.01
C MET A 52 -5.31 -14.01 -2.26
N LEU A 53 -5.21 -12.70 -2.05
CA LEU A 53 -3.93 -12.01 -2.13
C LEU A 53 -3.07 -12.30 -0.90
N ASP A 54 -1.80 -12.58 -1.15
CA ASP A 54 -0.79 -12.72 -0.10
C ASP A 54 -0.61 -11.39 0.66
N PRO A 55 -0.20 -11.46 1.94
CA PRO A 55 0.18 -10.26 2.68
C PRO A 55 1.27 -9.46 1.95
N ILE A 56 1.12 -8.13 1.94
CA ILE A 56 2.12 -7.22 1.37
C ILE A 56 3.02 -6.68 2.48
N ASP A 57 4.33 -6.73 2.28
CA ASP A 57 5.30 -6.02 3.12
C ASP A 57 5.48 -4.57 2.64
N PHE A 58 4.61 -3.69 3.13
CA PHE A 58 4.67 -2.26 2.82
C PHE A 58 5.95 -1.59 3.32
N ALA A 59 6.60 -2.12 4.37
CA ALA A 59 7.84 -1.55 4.87
C ALA A 59 8.99 -1.83 3.88
N GLN A 60 9.09 -3.07 3.38
CA GLN A 60 10.05 -3.41 2.34
C GLN A 60 9.82 -2.58 1.07
N MET A 61 8.57 -2.42 0.63
CA MET A 61 8.24 -1.60 -0.55
C MET A 61 8.66 -0.14 -0.36
N PHE A 62 8.43 0.43 0.83
CA PHE A 62 8.86 1.80 1.13
C PHE A 62 10.39 1.93 1.13
N GLN A 63 11.12 0.96 1.67
CA GLN A 63 12.60 0.97 1.62
C GLN A 63 13.13 0.90 0.19
N GLN A 64 12.52 0.06 -0.66
CA GLN A 64 12.87 -0.02 -2.08
C GLN A 64 12.61 1.32 -2.79
N LYS A 65 11.47 1.95 -2.53
CA LYS A 65 11.13 3.28 -3.06
C LYS A 65 12.17 4.34 -2.69
N LEU A 66 12.63 4.37 -1.44
CA LEU A 66 13.65 5.32 -0.99
C LEU A 66 14.99 5.09 -1.71
N ALA A 67 15.42 3.83 -1.83
CA ALA A 67 16.64 3.49 -2.54
C ALA A 67 16.59 3.89 -4.03
N GLU A 68 15.43 3.71 -4.68
CA GLU A 68 15.20 4.15 -6.05
C GLU A 68 15.24 5.67 -6.19
N ASP A 69 14.61 6.40 -5.26
CA ASP A 69 14.58 7.87 -5.24
C ASP A 69 15.99 8.46 -5.00
N GLU A 70 16.82 7.80 -4.19
CA GLU A 70 18.23 8.16 -4.02
C GLU A 70 19.05 7.88 -5.29
N ALA A 71 18.91 6.70 -5.89
CA ALA A 71 19.62 6.33 -7.10
C ALA A 71 19.24 7.21 -8.32
N SER A 72 18.00 7.68 -8.38
CA SER A 72 17.54 8.58 -9.44
C SER A 72 18.00 10.02 -9.25
N LYS A 73 18.22 10.49 -8.02
CA LYS A 73 18.90 11.78 -7.74
C LYS A 73 20.36 11.79 -8.16
N VAL A 74 21.06 10.66 -8.07
CA VAL A 74 22.49 10.55 -8.44
C VAL A 74 22.72 10.61 -9.97
N LYS A 75 21.72 10.25 -10.79
CA LYS A 75 21.85 10.23 -12.26
C LYS A 75 21.59 11.57 -12.95
N VAL A 76 21.19 12.61 -12.19
CA VAL A 76 20.84 13.94 -12.73
C VAL A 76 21.84 15.02 -12.27
N GLY A 77 22.92 14.61 -11.58
CA GLY A 77 24.01 15.50 -11.12
C GLY A 77 25.28 15.37 -11.94
#